data_AF-A0A497JFU5-F1
#
_entry.id   AF-A0A497JFU5-F1
#
_cell.length_a   1.000
_cell.length_b   1.000
_cell.length_c   1.000
_cell.angle_alpha   90.00
_cell.angle_beta   90.00
_cell.angle_gamma   90.00
#
_symmetry.space_group_name_H-M   'P 1'
#
loop_
_entity.id
_entity.type
_entity.pdbx_description
1 polymer ?
#
loop_
_entity_poly.entity_id
_entity_poly.type
_entity_poly.pdbx_seq_one_letter_code
_entity_poly.pdbx_strand_id
1 'polypeptide(L)' 'MLVEKSAGVIIFRRDEEIKYLLLKYGYGHWDFVKGNIEKGENEIETII' A
#
# COMPACT_ATOMS: atom_id res chain seq x y z
N MET A 1 -15.23 4.02 -18.95
CA MET A 1 -14.61 4.52 -17.71
C MET A 1 -13.19 3.95 -17.66
N LEU A 2 -12.20 4.76 -17.32
CA LEU A 2 -10.86 4.26 -17.04
C LEU A 2 -10.89 3.57 -15.67
N VAL A 3 -10.43 2.33 -15.60
CA VAL A 3 -10.26 1.61 -14.33
C VAL A 3 -8.87 1.92 -13.83
N GLU A 4 -8.79 2.60 -12.69
CA GLU A 4 -7.55 2.72 -11.93
C GLU A 4 -7.41 1.49 -11.04
N LYS A 5 -6.21 0.90 -11.03
CA LYS A 5 -5.90 -0.27 -10.19
C LYS A 5 -4.58 0.00 -9.48
N SER A 6 -4.59 -0.25 -8.17
CA SER A 6 -3.44 -0.10 -7.29
C SER A 6 -3.18 -1.44 -6.58
N ALA A 7 -1.92 -1.70 -6.24
CA ALA A 7 -1.53 -2.77 -5.33
C ALA A 7 -1.01 -2.17 -4.03
N GLY A 8 -1.23 -2.85 -2.91
CA GLY A 8 -0.81 -2.37 -1.60
C GLY A 8 -0.40 -3.51 -0.68
N VAL A 9 0.33 -3.16 0.37
CA VAL A 9 0.88 -4.10 1.34
C VAL A 9 0.57 -3.65 2.76
N ILE A 10 0.17 -4.61 3.59
CA ILE A 10 -0.02 -4.42 5.03
C ILE A 10 1.28 -4.83 5.72
N ILE A 11 2.11 -3.83 6.02
CA ILE A 11 3.34 -4.06 6.78
C ILE A 11 2.99 -4.08 8.26
N PHE A 12 3.32 -5.17 8.92
CA PHE A 12 3.14 -5.31 10.36
C PHE A 12 4.42 -5.85 11.01
N ARG A 13 4.59 -5.51 12.29
CA ARG A 13 5.53 -6.18 13.19
C ARG A 13 4.76 -6.79 14.34
N ARG A 14 5.25 -7.93 14.84
CA ARG A 14 4.70 -8.59 16.02
C ARG A 14 5.80 -8.70 17.07
N ASP A 15 5.64 -7.91 18.13
CA ASP A 15 6.42 -8.05 19.37
C ASP A 15 5.47 -8.62 20.44
N GLU A 16 5.29 -7.94 21.58
CA GLU A 16 4.24 -8.25 22.56
C GLU A 16 2.81 -7.98 22.00
N GLU A 17 2.69 -7.04 21.07
CA GLU A 17 1.47 -6.69 20.36
C GLU A 17 1.73 -6.53 18.85
N ILE A 18 0.69 -6.66 18.02
CA ILE A 18 0.79 -6.44 16.57
C ILE A 18 0.68 -4.94 16.29
N LYS A 19 1.67 -4.39 15.59
CA LYS A 19 1.67 -3.00 15.12
C LYS A 19 1.68 -2.96 13.61
N TYR A 20 0.91 -2.04 13.04
CA TYR A 20 0.79 -1.83 11.61
C TYR A 20 1.46 -0.52 11.19
N LEU A 21 2.09 -0.51 10.02
CA LEU A 21 2.60 0.72 9.42
C LEU A 21 1.47 1.43 8.67
N LEU A 22 1.18 2.66 9.08
CA LEU A 22 0.30 3.59 8.37
C LEU A 22 1.10 4.81 7.91
N LEU A 23 0.82 5.28 6.70
CA LEU A 23 1.41 6.50 6.15
C LEU A 23 0.41 7.66 6.26
N LYS A 24 0.90 8.85 6.62
CA LYS A 24 0.10 10.09 6.60
C LYS A 24 0.26 10.75 5.23
N TYR A 25 -0.77 10.65 4.39
CA TYR A 25 -0.76 11.25 3.06
C TYR A 25 -1.11 12.74 3.13
N GLY A 26 -0.67 13.52 2.13
CA GLY A 26 -0.76 14.99 2.10
C GLY A 26 -2.18 15.55 2.24
N TYR A 27 -3.22 14.76 1.96
CA TYR A 27 -4.63 15.13 2.12
C TYR A 27 -5.20 14.86 3.53
N GLY A 28 -4.34 14.57 4.51
CA GLY A 28 -4.73 14.47 5.93
C GLY A 28 -5.32 13.12 6.35
N HIS A 29 -5.31 12.11 5.48
CA HIS A 29 -5.73 10.76 5.80
C HIS A 29 -4.55 9.82 6.08
N TRP A 30 -4.86 8.76 6.81
CA TRP A 30 -3.96 7.64 7.05
C TRP A 30 -4.40 6.47 6.21
N ASP A 31 -3.44 5.78 5.59
CA ASP A 31 -3.71 4.56 4.84
C ASP A 31 -2.47 3.65 4.87
N PHE A 32 -2.63 2.41 4.42
CA PHE A 32 -1.52 1.49 4.20
C PHE A 32 -0.66 1.91 3.01
N VAL A 33 0.51 1.27 2.88
CA VAL A 33 1.39 1.45 1.73
C VAL A 33 0.70 0.91 0.48
N LYS A 34 0.54 1.74 -0.56
CA LYS A 34 -0.04 1.34 -1.84
C LYS A 34 0.47 2.22 -2.97
N GLY A 35 0.47 1.67 -4.18
CA GLY A 35 0.90 2.34 -5.41
C GLY A 35 0.07 1.90 -6.61
N ASN A 36 0.06 2.72 -7.66
CA ASN A 36 -0.62 2.39 -8.90
C ASN A 36 0.16 1.31 -9.65
N ILE A 37 -0.55 0.35 -10.24
CA ILE A 37 0.09 -0.70 -11.03
C ILE A 37 0.54 -0.07 -12.35
N GLU A 38 1.85 -0.06 -12.59
CA GLU A 38 2.40 0.48 -13.83
C GLU A 38 2.24 -0.50 -15.00
N LYS A 39 2.50 -0.02 -16.22
CA LYS A 39 2.35 -0.84 -17.42
C LYS A 39 3.37 -1.97 -17.43
N GLY A 40 2.88 -3.20 -17.29
CA GLY A 40 3.69 -4.41 -17.33
C GLY A 40 4.00 -4.99 -15.96
N GLU A 41 3.60 -4.31 -14.88
CA GLU A 41 3.70 -4.85 -13.52
C GLU A 41 2.51 -5.76 -13.20
N ASN A 42 2.79 -6.79 -12.40
CA ASN A 42 1.78 -7.47 -11.60
C ASN A 42 1.70 -6.90 -10.17
N GLU A 43 0.72 -7.36 -9.39
CA GLU A 43 0.48 -6.85 -8.03
C GLU A 43 1.67 -6.99 -7.08
N ILE A 44 2.51 -8.01 -7.24
CA ILE A 44 3.70 -8.23 -6.39
C ILE A 44 4.84 -7.31 -6.83
N GLU A 45 5.03 -7.11 -8.13
CA GLU A 45 6.05 -6.20 -8.66
C GLU A 45 5.77 -4.75 -8.23
N THR A 46 4.51 -4.29 -8.26
CA THR A 46 4.12 -2.93 -7.85
C THR A 46 4.43 -2.59 -6.39
N ILE A 47 4.56 -3.59 -5.50
CA ILE A 47 4.79 -3.36 -4.06
C ILE A 47 6.26 -3.53 -3.63
N ILE A 48 7.17 -3.84 -4.56
CA ILE A 48 8.62 -4.01 -4.33
C ILE A 48 9.37 -2.73 -4.73
#